data_AF-A0A953ZUH7-F1
#
_entry.id   AF-A0A953ZUH7-F1
#
_cell.length_a   1.000
_cell.length_b   1.000
_cell.length_c   1.000
_cell.angle_alpha   90.00
_cell.angle_beta   90.00
_cell.angle_gamma   90.00
#
_symmetry.space_group_name_H-M   'P 1'
#
loop_
_entity.id
_entity.type
_entity.pdbx_description
1 polymer ?
#
loop_
_entity_poly.entity_id
_entity_poly.type
_entity_poly.pdbx_seq_one_letter_code
_entity_poly.pdbx_strand_id
1 'polypeptide(L)'
;MQHKTQVVQQATVTALLQHVAQLLEQDNPEQALQLLDRAAAGDSYLDNARGVCLMRMGRIKDALFVFRRLAMRGEYAVDLRASPELITNFATALLLDHNLGGCRGLLFELEQERGVRNHPAANRLNACIERYRAKLGFWQRLWFSAREDYVHEVAIDFPPGDLTMPPQSPEPAVVHQQG
;
A
#
# COMPACT_ATOMS: atom_id res chain seq x y z
N MET A 1 -22.52 18.90 16.87
CA MET A 1 -21.12 19.24 17.23
C MET A 1 -20.10 18.21 16.73
N GLN A 2 -20.37 16.89 16.80
CA GLN A 2 -19.44 15.82 16.38
C GLN A 2 -19.03 15.88 14.88
N HIS A 3 -19.93 16.29 13.98
CA HIS A 3 -19.61 16.44 12.55
C HIS A 3 -18.50 17.48 12.27
N LYS A 4 -18.45 18.58 13.02
CA LYS A 4 -17.47 19.65 12.78
C LYS A 4 -16.06 19.22 13.20
N THR A 5 -15.94 18.44 14.26
CA THR A 5 -14.67 17.91 14.75
C THR A 5 -14.04 16.91 13.78
N GLN A 6 -14.85 16.03 13.18
CA GLN A 6 -14.37 15.04 12.20
C GLN A 6 -13.84 15.71 10.92
N VAL A 7 -14.52 16.74 10.41
CA VAL A 7 -14.09 17.45 9.20
C VAL A 7 -12.75 18.17 9.41
N VAL A 8 -12.56 18.81 10.57
CA VAL A 8 -11.29 19.48 10.91
C VAL A 8 -10.15 18.46 11.05
N GLN A 9 -10.43 17.32 11.68
CA GLN A 9 -9.43 16.26 11.84
C GLN A 9 -9.02 15.66 10.49
N GLN A 10 -9.98 15.37 9.60
CA GLN A 10 -9.67 14.87 8.26
C GLN A 10 -8.87 15.86 7.42
N ALA A 11 -9.21 17.14 7.44
CA ALA A 11 -8.43 18.17 6.74
C ALA A 11 -6.97 18.23 7.25
N THR A 12 -6.77 18.05 8.55
CA THR A 12 -5.43 18.00 9.16
C THR A 12 -4.64 16.77 8.68
N VAL A 13 -5.27 15.59 8.67
CA VAL A 13 -4.64 14.35 8.17
C VAL A 13 -4.29 14.48 6.68
N THR A 14 -5.18 15.02 5.86
CA THR A 14 -4.93 15.24 4.43
C THR A 14 -3.75 16.19 4.20
N ALA A 15 -3.68 17.32 4.90
CA ALA A 15 -2.57 18.26 4.77
C ALA A 15 -1.23 17.63 5.18
N LEU A 16 -1.23 16.81 6.24
CA LEU A 16 -0.06 16.07 6.67
C LEU A 16 0.39 15.06 5.61
N LEU A 17 -0.54 14.28 5.05
CA LEU A 17 -0.25 13.31 4.00
C LEU A 17 0.24 13.95 2.70
N GLN A 18 -0.25 15.14 2.36
CA GLN A 18 0.28 15.91 1.22
C GLN A 18 1.75 16.30 1.44
N HIS A 19 2.12 16.73 2.65
CA HIS A 19 3.51 17.04 2.98
C HIS A 19 4.39 15.78 2.95
N VAL A 20 3.88 14.65 3.47
CA VAL A 20 4.55 13.36 3.35
C VAL A 20 4.75 12.96 1.89
N ALA A 21 3.74 13.14 1.03
CA ALA A 21 3.85 12.85 -0.40
C ALA A 21 4.99 13.66 -1.05
N GLN A 22 5.08 14.95 -0.76
CA GLN A 22 6.16 15.81 -1.28
C GLN A 22 7.55 15.35 -0.83
N LEU A 23 7.71 14.96 0.44
CA LEU A 23 8.97 14.42 0.95
C LEU A 23 9.34 13.10 0.26
N LEU A 24 8.35 12.24 0.01
CA LEU A 24 8.54 10.97 -0.69
C LEU A 24 8.88 11.14 -2.18
N GLU A 25 8.34 12.16 -2.84
CA GLU A 25 8.70 12.54 -4.22
C GLU A 25 10.14 13.05 -4.31
N GLN A 26 10.65 13.67 -3.24
CA GLN A 26 12.03 14.16 -3.12
C GLN A 26 13.02 13.09 -2.60
N ASP A 27 12.59 11.83 -2.54
CA ASP A 27 13.38 10.70 -2.01
C ASP A 27 13.89 10.92 -0.57
N ASN A 28 13.06 11.58 0.27
CA ASN A 28 13.34 11.85 1.69
C ASN A 28 12.42 11.05 2.63
N PRO A 29 12.41 9.70 2.59
CA PRO A 29 11.50 8.88 3.39
C PRO A 29 11.77 8.95 4.90
N GLU A 30 13.00 9.26 5.32
CA GLU A 30 13.33 9.42 6.74
C GLU A 30 12.66 10.66 7.35
N GLN A 31 12.73 11.81 6.65
CA GLN A 31 12.08 13.04 7.10
C GLN A 31 10.55 12.89 7.09
N ALA A 32 10.01 12.19 6.09
CA ALA A 32 8.60 11.85 6.03
C ALA A 32 8.16 11.00 7.24
N LEU A 33 8.96 10.01 7.64
CA LEU A 33 8.68 9.20 8.82
C LEU A 33 8.76 10.02 10.11
N GLN A 34 9.78 10.87 10.28
CA GLN A 34 9.89 11.76 11.45
C GLN A 34 8.70 12.71 11.57
N LEU A 35 8.16 13.18 10.44
CA LEU A 35 6.95 14.00 10.41
C LEU A 35 5.72 13.20 10.89
N LEU A 36 5.60 11.95 10.45
CA LEU A 36 4.53 11.03 10.87
C LEU A 36 4.65 10.65 12.35
N ASP A 37 5.84 10.44 12.90
CA ASP A 37 6.05 10.05 14.30
C ASP A 37 5.56 11.11 15.31
N ARG A 38 5.42 12.37 14.87
CA ARG A 38 4.83 13.46 15.66
C ARG A 38 3.30 13.45 15.65
N ALA A 39 2.68 12.72 14.73
CA ALA A 39 1.24 12.61 14.63
C ALA A 39 0.70 11.45 15.48
N ALA A 40 -0.55 11.55 15.92
CA ALA A 40 -1.19 10.51 16.71
C ALA A 40 -1.17 9.15 15.99
N ALA A 41 -0.88 8.08 16.74
CA ALA A 41 -0.96 6.71 16.25
C ALA A 41 -2.42 6.24 16.11
N GLY A 42 -2.67 5.25 15.25
CA GLY A 42 -3.96 4.59 15.12
C GLY A 42 -4.88 5.13 14.02
N ASP A 43 -4.45 6.17 13.28
CA ASP A 43 -5.08 6.56 12.02
C ASP A 43 -4.53 5.69 10.88
N SER A 44 -5.42 4.99 10.16
CA SER A 44 -5.02 4.01 9.13
C SER A 44 -4.33 4.64 7.93
N TYR A 45 -4.62 5.90 7.59
CA TYR A 45 -3.97 6.61 6.48
C TYR A 45 -2.54 7.00 6.88
N LEU A 46 -2.36 7.48 8.11
CA LEU A 46 -1.03 7.81 8.63
C LEU A 46 -0.18 6.55 8.82
N ASP A 47 -0.76 5.45 9.32
CA ASP A 47 -0.05 4.18 9.47
C ASP A 47 0.31 3.58 8.10
N ASN A 48 -0.57 3.68 7.09
CA ASN A 48 -0.23 3.29 5.72
C ASN A 48 1.00 4.08 5.22
N ALA A 49 1.02 5.40 5.43
CA ALA A 49 2.14 6.25 5.05
C ALA A 49 3.44 5.88 5.79
N ARG A 50 3.36 5.52 7.07
CA ARG A 50 4.51 5.01 7.84
C ARG A 50 5.07 3.73 7.20
N GLY A 51 4.19 2.79 6.83
CA GLY A 51 4.58 1.57 6.13
C GLY A 51 5.30 1.85 4.80
N VAL A 52 4.82 2.82 4.02
CA VAL A 52 5.47 3.25 2.76
C VAL A 52 6.86 3.82 3.01
N CYS A 53 7.01 4.71 4.00
CA CYS A 53 8.31 5.27 4.36
C CYS A 53 9.29 4.16 4.78
N LEU A 54 8.84 3.20 5.59
CA LEU A 54 9.63 2.05 6.02
C LEU A 54 10.08 1.17 4.84
N MET A 55 9.20 0.89 3.87
CA MET A 55 9.58 0.16 2.65
C MET A 55 10.66 0.89 1.86
N ARG A 56 10.49 2.21 1.66
CA ARG A 56 11.44 3.02 0.88
C ARG A 56 12.82 3.15 1.54
N MET A 57 12.90 3.03 2.85
CA MET A 57 14.17 2.95 3.59
C MET A 57 14.76 1.52 3.65
N GLY A 58 14.15 0.53 2.99
CA GLY A 58 14.58 -0.87 3.06
C GLY A 58 14.26 -1.57 4.40
N ARG A 59 13.48 -0.94 5.28
CA ARG A 59 13.03 -1.51 6.57
C ARG A 59 11.82 -2.41 6.37
N ILE A 60 11.99 -3.45 5.53
CA ILE A 60 10.88 -4.27 5.01
C ILE A 60 10.11 -5.00 6.10
N LYS A 61 10.81 -5.55 7.12
CA LYS A 61 10.16 -6.25 8.24
C LYS A 61 9.26 -5.33 9.07
N ASP A 62 9.68 -4.09 9.29
CA ASP A 62 8.88 -3.10 10.01
C ASP A 62 7.65 -2.69 9.19
N ALA A 63 7.82 -2.50 7.88
CA ALA A 63 6.71 -2.22 6.98
C ALA A 63 5.68 -3.36 6.96
N LEU A 64 6.13 -4.62 6.91
CA LEU A 64 5.25 -5.79 7.00
C LEU A 64 4.45 -5.81 8.29
N PHE A 65 5.07 -5.48 9.43
CA PHE A 65 4.35 -5.41 10.70
C PHE A 65 3.22 -4.37 10.67
N VAL A 66 3.49 -3.19 10.12
CA VAL A 66 2.49 -2.13 9.96
C VAL A 66 1.36 -2.57 9.03
N PHE A 67 1.68 -3.07 7.83
CA PHE A 67 0.67 -3.45 6.86
C PHE A 67 -0.16 -4.64 7.31
N ARG A 68 0.44 -5.63 7.97
CA ARG A 68 -0.29 -6.77 8.53
C ARG A 68 -1.35 -6.30 9.52
N ARG A 69 -1.01 -5.35 10.40
CA ARG A 69 -1.96 -4.80 11.37
C ARG A 69 -3.14 -4.06 10.72
N LEU A 70 -2.88 -3.38 9.60
CA LEU A 70 -3.90 -2.59 8.90
C LEU A 70 -4.75 -3.42 7.93
N ALA A 71 -4.14 -4.38 7.25
CA ALA A 71 -4.74 -5.12 6.15
C ALA A 71 -5.35 -6.46 6.57
N MET A 72 -5.02 -7.00 7.75
CA MET A 72 -5.51 -8.30 8.20
C MET A 72 -6.55 -8.18 9.31
N ARG A 73 -7.61 -8.99 9.20
CA ARG A 73 -8.55 -9.27 10.28
C ARG A 73 -8.16 -10.58 10.95
N GLY A 74 -7.39 -10.49 12.04
CA GLY A 74 -6.79 -11.65 12.69
C GLY A 74 -5.56 -12.16 11.94
N GLU A 75 -5.28 -13.46 12.01
CA GLU A 75 -4.06 -14.02 11.44
C GLU A 75 -4.16 -14.42 9.96
N TYR A 76 -5.36 -14.72 9.46
CA TYR A 76 -5.55 -15.48 8.22
C TYR A 76 -6.41 -14.79 7.15
N ALA A 77 -7.13 -13.72 7.48
CA ALA A 77 -8.06 -13.09 6.54
C ALA A 77 -7.67 -11.63 6.28
N VAL A 78 -7.78 -11.18 5.04
CA VAL A 78 -7.67 -9.75 4.73
C VAL A 78 -8.92 -9.04 5.26
N ASP A 79 -8.73 -7.86 5.86
CA ASP A 79 -9.83 -7.01 6.22
C ASP A 79 -10.45 -6.41 4.96
N LEU A 80 -11.70 -6.76 4.67
CA LEU A 80 -12.49 -6.21 3.55
C LEU A 80 -12.67 -4.69 3.62
N ARG A 81 -12.38 -4.06 4.77
CA ARG A 81 -12.39 -2.59 4.95
C ARG A 81 -11.08 -1.91 4.60
N ALA A 82 -9.97 -2.65 4.49
CA ALA A 82 -8.70 -2.11 4.04
C ALA A 82 -8.86 -1.45 2.66
N SER A 83 -8.10 -0.43 2.30
CA SER A 83 -8.19 0.11 0.94
C SER A 83 -7.42 -0.80 -0.05
N PRO A 84 -7.75 -0.80 -1.35
CA PRO A 84 -6.95 -1.49 -2.38
C PRO A 84 -5.46 -1.07 -2.39
N GLU A 85 -5.17 0.21 -2.16
CA GLU A 85 -3.81 0.74 -2.04
C GLU A 85 -3.08 0.11 -0.84
N LEU A 86 -3.76 -0.04 0.29
CA LEU A 86 -3.19 -0.69 1.47
C LEU A 86 -2.87 -2.18 1.20
N ILE A 87 -3.76 -2.91 0.53
CA ILE A 87 -3.51 -4.32 0.17
C ILE A 87 -2.34 -4.43 -0.81
N THR A 88 -2.29 -3.56 -1.82
CA THR A 88 -1.19 -3.56 -2.80
C THR A 88 0.15 -3.14 -2.18
N ASN A 89 0.15 -2.23 -1.21
CA ASN A 89 1.34 -1.93 -0.41
C ASN A 89 1.80 -3.13 0.41
N PHE A 90 0.86 -3.87 1.02
CA PHE A 90 1.19 -5.08 1.76
C PHE A 90 1.78 -6.16 0.84
N ALA A 91 1.17 -6.38 -0.33
CA ALA A 91 1.69 -7.29 -1.35
C ALA A 91 3.10 -6.87 -1.82
N THR A 92 3.33 -5.56 -1.99
CA THR A 92 4.64 -5.01 -2.35
C THR A 92 5.68 -5.30 -1.26
N ALA A 93 5.33 -5.11 0.01
CA ALA A 93 6.22 -5.43 1.13
C ALA A 93 6.54 -6.93 1.19
N LEU A 94 5.57 -7.82 0.91
CA LEU A 94 5.79 -9.26 0.84
C LEU A 94 6.73 -9.63 -0.31
N LEU A 95 6.57 -8.99 -1.48
CA LEU A 95 7.48 -9.20 -2.61
C LEU A 95 8.92 -8.79 -2.29
N LEU A 96 9.09 -7.62 -1.65
CA LEU A 96 10.39 -7.13 -1.20
C LEU A 96 11.02 -8.02 -0.13
N ASP A 97 10.20 -8.75 0.63
CA ASP A 97 10.63 -9.74 1.61
C ASP A 97 10.85 -11.15 1.01
N HIS A 98 10.88 -11.25 -0.32
CA HIS A 98 10.98 -12.51 -1.07
C HIS A 98 9.81 -13.49 -0.85
N ASN A 99 8.70 -13.02 -0.29
CA ASN A 99 7.48 -13.80 -0.12
C ASN A 99 6.55 -13.60 -1.33
N LEU A 100 6.93 -14.21 -2.45
CA LEU A 100 6.18 -14.12 -3.69
C LEU A 100 4.81 -14.80 -3.60
N GLY A 101 4.71 -15.93 -2.89
CA GLY A 101 3.44 -16.64 -2.67
C GLY A 101 2.42 -15.75 -1.95
N GLY A 102 2.83 -15.10 -0.85
CA GLY A 102 1.99 -14.16 -0.11
C GLY A 102 1.61 -12.93 -0.93
N CYS A 103 2.55 -12.36 -1.69
CA CYS A 103 2.26 -11.26 -2.62
C CYS A 103 1.16 -11.66 -3.63
N ARG A 104 1.30 -12.83 -4.28
CA ARG A 104 0.31 -13.31 -5.27
C ARG A 104 -1.04 -13.64 -4.64
N GLY A 105 -1.03 -14.22 -3.44
CA GLY A 105 -2.26 -14.49 -2.67
C GLY A 105 -3.07 -13.22 -2.43
N LEU A 106 -2.43 -12.15 -1.94
CA LEU A 106 -3.10 -10.87 -1.72
C LEU A 106 -3.60 -10.21 -3.01
N LEU A 107 -2.83 -10.27 -4.10
CA LEU A 107 -3.27 -9.73 -5.39
C LEU A 107 -4.47 -10.49 -5.94
N PHE A 108 -4.49 -11.82 -5.76
CA PHE A 108 -5.62 -12.66 -6.17
C PHE A 108 -6.87 -12.38 -5.34
N GLU A 109 -6.72 -12.23 -4.02
CA GLU A 109 -7.82 -11.86 -3.11
C GLU A 109 -8.40 -10.48 -3.45
N LEU A 110 -7.54 -9.51 -3.77
CA LEU A 110 -7.95 -8.18 -4.24
C LEU A 110 -8.81 -8.26 -5.52
N GLU A 111 -8.43 -9.12 -6.46
CA GLU A 111 -9.17 -9.28 -7.73
C GLU A 111 -10.49 -10.05 -7.53
N GLN A 112 -10.45 -11.18 -6.82
CA GLN A 112 -11.61 -12.06 -6.65
C GLN A 112 -12.65 -11.49 -5.69
N GLU A 113 -12.25 -11.09 -4.48
CA GLU A 113 -13.21 -10.78 -3.42
C GLU A 113 -13.77 -9.37 -3.55
N ARG A 114 -12.99 -8.46 -4.12
CA ARG A 114 -13.37 -7.04 -4.21
C ARG A 114 -13.77 -6.59 -5.60
N GLY A 115 -13.60 -7.47 -6.60
CA GLY A 115 -13.92 -7.16 -8.00
C GLY A 115 -13.11 -5.99 -8.55
N VAL A 116 -12.00 -5.59 -7.90
CA VAL A 116 -11.14 -4.49 -8.34
C VAL A 116 -10.24 -5.03 -9.45
N ARG A 117 -10.84 -5.22 -10.62
CA ARG A 117 -10.10 -5.57 -11.83
C ARG A 117 -9.30 -4.35 -12.28
N ASN A 118 -8.06 -4.58 -12.70
CA ASN A 118 -7.16 -3.56 -13.25
C ASN A 118 -6.73 -2.44 -12.28
N HIS A 119 -6.54 -2.73 -10.98
CA HIS A 119 -5.95 -1.74 -10.07
C HIS A 119 -4.53 -1.36 -10.55
N PRO A 120 -4.20 -0.08 -10.77
CA PRO A 120 -2.91 0.32 -11.35
C PRO A 120 -1.70 -0.24 -10.59
N ALA A 121 -1.73 -0.20 -9.25
CA ALA A 121 -0.64 -0.72 -8.42
C ALA A 121 -0.51 -2.25 -8.52
N ALA A 122 -1.63 -2.97 -8.57
CA ALA A 122 -1.63 -4.43 -8.73
C ALA A 122 -1.08 -4.82 -10.11
N ASN A 123 -1.45 -4.07 -11.15
CA ASN A 123 -0.95 -4.27 -12.51
C ASN A 123 0.56 -4.03 -12.60
N ARG A 124 1.08 -2.97 -11.97
CA ARG A 124 2.53 -2.72 -11.90
C ARG A 124 3.25 -3.88 -11.22
N LEU A 125 2.72 -4.39 -10.11
CA LEU A 125 3.31 -5.49 -9.36
C LEU A 125 3.29 -6.81 -10.14
N ASN A 126 2.16 -7.15 -10.77
CA ASN A 126 2.05 -8.29 -11.67
C ASN A 126 3.03 -8.18 -12.85
N ALA A 127 3.17 -6.99 -13.43
CA ALA A 127 4.11 -6.77 -14.53
C ALA A 127 5.57 -6.97 -14.08
N CYS A 128 5.95 -6.56 -12.86
CA CYS A 128 7.26 -6.85 -12.28
C CYS A 128 7.49 -8.36 -12.13
N ILE A 129 6.51 -9.08 -11.58
CA ILE A 129 6.58 -10.53 -11.38
C ILE A 129 6.73 -11.25 -12.73
N GLU A 130 5.97 -10.86 -13.74
CA GLU A 130 6.07 -11.44 -15.09
C GLU A 130 7.40 -11.11 -15.77
N ARG A 131 7.94 -9.89 -15.62
CA ARG A 131 9.29 -9.56 -16.10
C ARG A 131 10.35 -10.42 -15.42
N TYR A 132 10.23 -10.66 -14.12
CA TYR A 132 11.13 -11.55 -13.40
C TYR A 132 11.01 -13.00 -13.91
N ARG A 133 9.78 -13.50 -14.07
CA ARG A 133 9.51 -14.84 -14.61
C ARG A 133 10.06 -15.03 -16.02
N ALA A 134 10.00 -13.98 -16.85
CA ALA A 134 10.55 -14.00 -18.20
C ALA A 134 12.07 -14.22 -18.20
N LYS A 135 12.79 -13.70 -17.19
CA LYS A 135 14.25 -13.87 -17.02
C LYS A 135 14.65 -15.25 -16.52
N LEU A 136 13.73 -16.02 -15.95
CA LEU A 136 14.01 -17.38 -15.48
C LEU A 136 14.26 -18.34 -16.65
N GLY A 137 15.32 -19.14 -16.55
CA GLY A 137 15.60 -20.22 -17.50
C GLY A 137 14.53 -21.31 -17.45
N PHE A 138 14.47 -22.16 -18.49
CA PHE A 138 13.45 -23.22 -18.62
C PHE A 138 13.34 -24.10 -17.36
N TRP A 139 14.48 -24.53 -16.81
CA TRP A 139 14.52 -25.31 -15.58
C TRP A 139 14.06 -24.54 -14.35
N GLN A 140 14.47 -23.27 -14.22
CA GLN A 140 14.03 -22.41 -13.12
C GLN A 140 12.52 -22.15 -13.15
N ARG A 141 11.92 -22.05 -14.34
CA ARG A 141 10.45 -21.95 -14.48
C ARG A 141 9.73 -23.22 -14.01
N LEU A 142 10.31 -24.38 -14.27
CA LEU A 142 9.79 -25.66 -13.80
C LEU A 142 9.89 -25.76 -12.27
N TRP A 143 11.03 -25.34 -11.69
CA TRP A 143 11.22 -25.25 -10.23
C TRP A 143 10.31 -24.21 -9.57
N PHE A 144 10.11 -23.05 -10.19
CA PHE A 144 9.21 -21.99 -9.72
C PHE A 144 7.76 -22.47 -9.61
N SER A 145 7.35 -23.42 -10.45
CA SER A 145 6.03 -24.06 -10.34
C SER A 145 5.95 -25.12 -9.23
N ALA A 146 7.09 -25.63 -8.75
CA ALA A 146 7.17 -26.75 -7.80
C ALA A 146 7.60 -26.33 -6.39
N ARG A 147 8.29 -25.19 -6.23
CA ARG A 147 8.75 -24.62 -4.96
C ARG A 147 8.73 -23.09 -5.04
N GLU A 148 7.84 -22.46 -4.27
CA GLU A 148 7.73 -20.99 -4.19
C GLU A 148 8.96 -20.33 -3.54
N ASP A 149 9.82 -21.08 -2.85
CA ASP A 149 10.92 -20.57 -2.04
C ASP A 149 12.20 -20.23 -2.83
N TYR A 150 12.24 -20.53 -4.14
CA TYR A 150 13.44 -20.39 -4.98
C TYR A 150 13.50 -19.05 -5.74
N VAL A 151 12.93 -17.99 -5.15
CA VAL A 151 12.83 -16.68 -5.78
C VAL A 151 14.01 -15.82 -5.34
N HIS A 152 14.91 -15.52 -6.28
CA HIS A 152 15.89 -14.45 -6.13
C HIS A 152 15.19 -13.08 -6.18
N GLU A 153 15.85 -12.06 -5.65
CA GLU A 153 15.38 -10.68 -5.56
C GLU A 153 14.62 -10.21 -6.80
N VAL A 154 13.31 -10.00 -6.67
CA VAL A 154 12.50 -9.39 -7.72
C VAL A 154 12.79 -7.89 -7.71
N ALA A 155 13.63 -7.43 -8.63
CA ALA A 155 13.91 -6.01 -8.77
C ALA A 155 12.63 -5.23 -9.13
N ILE A 156 12.24 -4.31 -8.26
CA ILE A 156 11.16 -3.36 -8.51
C ILE A 156 11.78 -2.12 -9.15
N ASP A 157 11.27 -1.70 -10.30
CA ASP A 157 11.74 -0.55 -11.09
C ASP A 157 10.93 0.72 -10.85
N PHE A 158 10.15 0.73 -9.77
CA PHE A 158 9.32 1.86 -9.33
C PHE A 158 9.43 2.08 -7.81
N PRO A 159 9.16 3.30 -7.32
CA PRO A 159 9.18 3.58 -5.88
C PRO A 159 8.13 2.73 -5.15
N PRO A 160 8.50 1.97 -4.10
CA PRO A 160 7.56 1.09 -3.45
C PRO A 160 6.51 1.88 -2.66
N GLY A 161 5.26 1.41 -2.79
CA GLY A 161 4.11 1.88 -2.03
C GLY A 161 3.45 3.16 -2.54
N ASP A 162 2.12 3.17 -2.45
CA ASP A 162 1.24 4.32 -2.74
C ASP A 162 0.62 4.85 -1.44
N LEU A 163 0.47 6.16 -1.29
CA LEU A 163 -0.21 6.74 -0.12
C LEU A 163 -1.73 6.64 -0.28
N THR A 164 -2.43 6.13 0.73
CA THR A 164 -3.89 6.22 0.79
C THR A 164 -4.31 7.58 1.34
N MET A 165 -5.15 8.32 0.60
CA MET A 165 -5.72 9.59 1.07
C MET A 165 -7.09 9.38 1.71
N PRO A 166 -7.46 10.17 2.75
CA PRO A 166 -8.82 10.23 3.24
C PRO A 166 -9.78 10.66 2.12
N PRO A 167 -11.03 10.14 2.10
CA PRO A 167 -12.03 10.62 1.16
C PRO A 167 -12.24 12.11 1.38
N GLN A 168 -12.18 12.88 0.30
CA GLN A 168 -12.53 14.30 0.35
C GLN A 168 -14.02 14.40 0.69
N SER A 169 -14.37 15.20 1.70
CA SER A 169 -15.78 15.49 1.98
C SER A 169 -16.43 16.04 0.70
N PRO A 170 -17.65 15.61 0.33
CA PRO A 170 -18.31 16.12 -0.85
C PRO A 170 -18.41 17.64 -0.74
N GLU A 171 -17.95 18.33 -1.77
CA GLU A 171 -18.10 19.77 -1.91
C GLU A 171 -19.59 20.11 -1.68
N PRO A 172 -19.92 21.12 -0.84
CA PRO A 172 -21.32 21.44 -0.58
C PRO A 172 -21.97 21.72 -1.93
N ALA A 173 -22.96 20.89 -2.30
CA ALA A 173 -23.70 21.01 -3.54
C ALA A 173 -24.06 22.49 -3.71
N VAL A 174 -23.52 23.11 -4.77
CA VAL A 174 -23.86 24.47 -5.13
C VAL A 174 -25.37 24.44 -5.39
N VAL A 175 -26.14 24.88 -4.40
CA VAL A 175 -27.57 25.07 -4.54
C VAL A 175 -27.72 26.18 -5.56
N HIS A 176 -27.87 25.81 -6.83
CA HIS A 176 -28.40 26.71 -7.83
C HIS A 176 -29.80 27.10 -7.37
N GLN A 177 -29.89 28.19 -6.64
CA GLN A 177 -31.14 28.92 -6.46
C GLN A 177 -31.53 29.43 -7.84
N GLN A 178 -32.36 28.64 -8.54
CA GLN A 178 -33.14 29.15 -9.65
C GLN A 178 -34.22 30.05 -9.03
N GLY A 179 -34.03 31.35 -9.20
CA GLY A 179 -35.08 32.36 -9.01
C GLY A 179 -35.98 32.47 -10.22
#